data_AF-A0A833QDE6-F1
#
_entry.id   AF-A0A833QDE6-F1
#
_cell.length_a   1.000
_cell.length_b   1.000
_cell.length_c   1.000
_cell.angle_alpha   90.00
_cell.angle_beta   90.00
_cell.angle_gamma   90.00
#
_symmetry.space_group_name_H-M   'P 1'
#
loop_
_entity.id
_entity.type
_entity.pdbx_description
1 polymer ?
#
loop_
_entity_poly.entity_id
_entity_poly.type
_entity_poly.pdbx_seq_one_letter_code
_entity_poly.pdbx_strand_id
1 'polypeptide(L)'
;MDSKAINGLPSDKRIKIVFVLGGPGSGKGTQCAKIVEHFGFTHYSAGDLLRAECKSGSKYGELEKRLLSRNQGREDDNVETIKKRFKVFIESTLPVVTYYEQRGKVRKVNAAKPPEEIFKDIKAIFSSFQQV
;
A
#
# COMPACT_ATOMS: atom_id res chain seq x y z
N MET A 1 -10.46 -36.38 29.27
CA MET A 1 -11.40 -35.25 29.38
C MET A 1 -10.57 -33.99 29.64
N ASP A 2 -9.59 -33.68 28.80
CA ASP A 2 -9.70 -33.04 27.48
C ASP A 2 -9.88 -31.52 27.61
N SER A 3 -8.79 -30.84 27.96
CA SER A 3 -8.57 -29.46 27.51
C SER A 3 -7.32 -29.48 26.63
N LYS A 4 -7.54 -29.69 25.32
CA LYS A 4 -6.51 -29.65 24.29
C LYS A 4 -5.70 -28.36 24.43
N ALA A 5 -4.40 -28.52 24.61
CA ALA A 5 -3.43 -27.47 24.38
C ALA A 5 -3.68 -26.85 23.00
N ILE A 6 -3.77 -25.52 22.96
CA ILE A 6 -3.71 -24.74 21.72
C ILE A 6 -2.30 -24.86 21.14
N ASN A 7 -2.05 -25.95 20.42
CA ASN A 7 -0.80 -26.20 19.72
C ASN A 7 -0.61 -25.19 18.58
N GLY A 8 0.45 -24.38 18.71
CA GLY A 8 1.31 -24.04 17.57
C GLY A 8 0.95 -22.80 16.75
N LEU A 9 1.21 -21.60 17.29
CA LEU A 9 1.75 -20.55 16.43
C LEU A 9 3.26 -20.81 16.30
N PRO A 10 3.83 -20.96 15.08
CA PRO A 10 5.26 -21.18 14.92
C PRO A 10 6.02 -20.01 15.53
N SER A 11 6.69 -20.26 16.65
CA SER A 11 7.69 -19.36 17.20
C SER A 11 8.86 -19.29 16.21
N ASP A 12 9.18 -18.07 15.77
CA ASP A 12 10.37 -17.68 14.98
C ASP A 12 10.22 -17.51 13.46
N LYS A 13 9.02 -17.18 12.96
CA LYS A 13 8.91 -16.63 11.59
C LYS A 13 8.94 -15.11 11.64
N ARG A 14 10.10 -14.51 11.34
CA ARG A 14 10.26 -13.05 11.26
C ARG A 14 9.39 -12.46 10.14
N ILE A 15 8.22 -11.95 10.50
CA ILE A 15 7.28 -11.32 9.57
C ILE A 15 7.94 -10.07 8.94
N LYS A 16 7.95 -10.01 7.61
CA LYS A 16 8.44 -8.85 6.84
C LYS A 16 7.26 -7.95 6.50
N ILE A 17 7.28 -6.71 6.98
CA ILE A 17 6.28 -5.69 6.67
C ILE A 17 6.92 -4.68 5.72
N VAL A 18 6.31 -4.49 4.55
CA VAL A 18 6.76 -3.52 3.53
C VAL A 18 5.66 -2.49 3.32
N PHE A 19 6.02 -1.22 3.45
CA PHE A 19 5.14 -0.10 3.11
C PHE A 19 5.49 0.41 1.71
N VAL A 20 4.48 0.50 0.83
CA VAL A 20 4.63 1.07 -0.51
C VAL A 20 4.08 2.49 -0.51
N LEU A 21 4.99 3.47 -0.61
CA LEU A 21 4.67 4.90 -0.60
C LEU A 21 4.91 5.52 -1.98
N GLY A 22 4.19 6.59 -2.29
CA GLY A 22 4.31 7.30 -3.57
C GLY A 22 3.13 8.22 -3.84
N GLY A 23 3.36 9.26 -4.64
CA GLY A 23 2.34 10.25 -4.98
C GLY A 23 1.14 9.67 -5.76
N PRO A 24 0.09 10.47 -5.97
CA PRO A 24 -1.02 10.10 -6.86
C PRO A 24 -0.49 9.72 -8.25
N GLY A 25 -1.11 8.72 -8.90
CA GLY A 25 -0.73 8.30 -10.26
C GLY A 25 0.57 7.48 -10.37
N SER A 26 1.37 7.32 -9.30
CA SER A 26 2.69 6.66 -9.37
C SER A 26 2.68 5.14 -9.59
N GLY A 27 1.53 4.53 -9.90
CA GLY A 27 1.43 3.09 -10.21
C GLY A 27 1.50 2.11 -9.02
N LYS A 28 1.40 2.57 -7.76
CA LYS A 28 1.52 1.72 -6.56
C LYS A 28 0.62 0.48 -6.60
N GLY A 29 -0.66 0.66 -6.90
CA GLY A 29 -1.63 -0.45 -6.93
C GLY A 29 -1.23 -1.55 -7.92
N THR A 30 -0.83 -1.15 -9.12
CA THR A 30 -0.32 -2.07 -10.15
C THR A 30 0.90 -2.85 -9.68
N GLN A 31 1.87 -2.16 -9.07
CA GLN A 31 3.08 -2.82 -8.58
C GLN A 31 2.82 -3.71 -7.35
N CYS A 32 1.93 -3.30 -6.44
CA CYS A 32 1.49 -4.15 -5.33
C CYS A 32 0.85 -5.44 -5.81
N ALA A 33 0.00 -5.39 -6.83
CA ALA A 33 -0.61 -6.58 -7.42
C ALA A 33 0.47 -7.55 -7.95
N LYS A 34 1.46 -7.03 -8.71
CA LYS A 34 2.59 -7.83 -9.19
C LYS A 34 3.43 -8.41 -8.04
N ILE A 35 3.63 -7.68 -6.94
CA ILE A 35 4.33 -8.16 -5.74
C ILE A 35 3.59 -9.32 -5.07
N VAL A 36 2.27 -9.20 -4.89
CA VAL A 36 1.43 -10.26 -4.33
C VAL A 36 1.56 -11.54 -5.15
N GLU A 37 1.41 -11.42 -6.46
CA GLU A 37 1.48 -12.54 -7.40
C GLU A 37 2.86 -13.22 -7.40
N HIS A 38 3.96 -12.45 -7.45
CA HIS A 38 5.30 -13.02 -7.59
C HIS A 38 5.93 -13.48 -6.27
N PHE A 39 5.66 -12.78 -5.17
CA PHE A 39 6.34 -13.01 -3.89
C PHE A 39 5.44 -13.59 -2.80
N GLY A 40 4.13 -13.74 -3.05
CA GLY A 40 3.19 -14.33 -2.10
C GLY A 40 2.90 -13.45 -0.86
N PHE A 41 3.13 -12.15 -0.95
CA PHE A 41 2.77 -11.21 0.12
C PHE A 41 1.26 -11.02 0.20
N THR A 42 0.73 -10.80 1.40
CA THR A 42 -0.63 -10.30 1.57
C THR A 42 -0.64 -8.78 1.44
N HIS A 43 -1.47 -8.23 0.54
CA HIS A 43 -1.61 -6.79 0.35
C HIS A 43 -2.79 -6.24 1.15
N TYR A 44 -2.50 -5.26 2.01
CA TYR A 44 -3.50 -4.46 2.69
C TYR A 44 -3.44 -3.03 2.19
N SER A 45 -4.58 -2.52 1.70
CA SER A 45 -4.73 -1.12 1.33
C SER A 45 -5.94 -0.54 2.03
N ALA A 46 -5.76 0.61 2.70
CA ALA A 46 -6.88 1.36 3.27
C ALA A 46 -7.94 1.62 2.20
N GLY A 47 -7.55 1.90 0.96
CA GLY A 47 -8.50 2.11 -0.13
C GLY A 47 -9.33 0.85 -0.47
N ASP A 48 -8.74 -0.35 -0.43
CA ASP A 48 -9.48 -1.59 -0.69
C ASP A 48 -10.43 -1.93 0.46
N LEU A 49 -9.98 -1.76 1.70
CA LEU A 49 -10.79 -1.97 2.90
C LEU A 49 -12.00 -1.02 2.93
N LEU A 50 -11.78 0.27 2.68
CA LEU A 50 -12.84 1.28 2.60
C LEU A 50 -13.82 1.00 1.46
N ARG A 51 -13.33 0.60 0.27
CA ARG A 51 -14.20 0.20 -0.84
C ARG A 51 -15.01 -1.06 -0.54
N ALA A 52 -14.43 -2.04 0.15
CA ALA A 52 -15.14 -3.24 0.58
C ALA A 52 -16.25 -2.89 1.58
N GLU A 53 -15.97 -2.00 2.54
CA GLU A 53 -16.95 -1.53 3.52
C GLU A 53 -18.08 -0.72 2.86
N CYS A 54 -17.77 0.15 1.90
CA CYS A 54 -18.79 0.86 1.11
C CYS A 54 -19.73 -0.09 0.35
N LYS A 55 -19.24 -1.27 -0.05
CA LYS A 55 -20.02 -2.31 -0.76
C LYS A 55 -20.79 -3.22 0.19
N SER A 56 -20.42 -3.30 1.48
CA SER A 56 -21.05 -4.17 2.46
C SER A 56 -22.50 -3.76 2.78
N GLY A 57 -22.87 -2.51 2.49
CA GLY A 57 -24.20 -1.97 2.82
C GLY A 57 -24.40 -1.71 4.31
N SER A 58 -23.32 -1.72 5.11
CA SER A 58 -23.42 -1.39 6.52
C SER A 58 -23.82 0.08 6.73
N LYS A 59 -24.31 0.38 7.94
CA LYS A 59 -24.56 1.77 8.38
C LYS A 59 -23.33 2.67 8.20
N TYR A 60 -22.13 2.13 8.37
CA TYR A 60 -20.88 2.84 8.13
C TYR A 60 -20.58 2.99 6.64
N GLY A 61 -20.82 1.96 5.83
CA GLY A 61 -20.68 2.01 4.38
C GLY A 61 -21.61 3.03 3.69
N GLU A 62 -22.84 3.24 4.19
CA GLU A 62 -23.75 4.28 3.69
C GLU A 62 -23.30 5.70 4.06
N LEU A 63 -22.83 5.90 5.31
CA LEU A 63 -22.26 7.17 5.76
C LEU A 63 -21.00 7.50 4.95
N GLU A 64 -20.16 6.50 4.71
CA GLU A 64 -18.94 6.64 3.95
C GLU A 64 -19.22 6.89 2.47
N LYS A 65 -20.19 6.21 1.85
CA LYS A 65 -20.68 6.57 0.50
C LYS A 65 -21.06 8.04 0.44
N ARG A 66 -21.82 8.56 1.42
CA ARG A 66 -22.18 9.99 1.49
C ARG A 66 -20.95 10.90 1.66
N LEU A 67 -19.97 10.52 2.47
CA LEU A 67 -18.76 11.31 2.72
C LEU A 67 -17.76 11.26 1.56
N LEU A 68 -17.61 10.12 0.89
CA LEU A 68 -16.82 9.92 -0.32
C LEU A 68 -17.46 10.62 -1.52
N SER A 69 -18.80 10.63 -1.61
CA SER A 69 -19.53 11.43 -2.60
C SER A 69 -19.31 12.93 -2.39
N ARG A 70 -19.17 13.38 -1.13
CA ARG A 70 -18.85 14.77 -0.76
C ARG A 70 -17.37 15.12 -0.90
N ASN A 71 -16.48 14.13 -0.77
CA ASN A 71 -15.03 14.26 -1.04
C ASN A 71 -14.66 13.90 -2.48
N GLN A 72 -15.65 13.90 -3.39
CA GLN A 72 -15.56 13.46 -4.78
C GLN A 72 -14.90 12.09 -4.91
N GLY A 73 -15.68 11.11 -5.35
CA GLY A 73 -15.14 9.91 -5.98
C GLY A 73 -14.05 10.31 -6.98
N ARG A 74 -13.16 9.38 -7.33
CA ARG A 74 -12.10 9.62 -8.33
C ARG A 74 -12.67 10.14 -9.68
N GLU A 75 -12.96 11.42 -9.74
CA GLU A 75 -13.08 12.25 -10.92
C GLU A 75 -11.66 12.79 -11.12
N ASP A 76 -10.81 11.92 -11.67
CA ASP A 76 -9.36 12.02 -11.61
C ASP A 76 -8.74 13.10 -12.53
N ASP A 77 -9.52 14.03 -13.10
CA ASP A 77 -8.99 14.96 -14.13
C ASP A 77 -9.06 16.45 -13.77
N ASN A 78 -9.45 16.84 -12.54
CA ASN A 78 -9.27 18.24 -12.13
C ASN A 78 -7.84 18.47 -11.60
N VAL A 79 -7.07 19.29 -12.33
CA VAL A 79 -5.72 19.74 -11.98
C VAL A 79 -5.62 20.22 -10.54
N GLU A 80 -6.65 20.89 -10.01
CA GLU A 80 -6.67 21.34 -8.62
C GLU A 80 -6.65 20.20 -7.60
N THR A 81 -7.39 19.12 -7.86
CA THR A 81 -7.43 17.94 -6.98
C THR A 81 -6.10 17.22 -6.98
N ILE A 82 -5.47 17.08 -8.15
CA ILE A 82 -4.13 16.50 -8.28
C ILE A 82 -3.11 17.35 -7.52
N LYS A 83 -3.15 18.69 -7.66
CA LYS A 83 -2.28 19.62 -6.92
C LYS A 83 -2.45 19.49 -5.41
N LYS A 84 -3.70 19.42 -4.91
CA LYS A 84 -3.98 19.21 -3.47
C LYS A 84 -3.41 17.89 -2.98
N ARG A 85 -3.66 16.79 -3.70
CA ARG A 85 -3.13 15.46 -3.34
C ARG A 85 -1.60 15.42 -3.39
N PHE A 86 -0.99 16.10 -4.35
CA PHE A 86 0.46 16.23 -4.44
C PHE A 86 1.03 17.05 -3.27
N LYS A 87 0.41 18.19 -2.93
CA LYS A 87 0.78 19.01 -1.78
C LYS A 87 0.76 18.20 -0.48
N VAL A 88 -0.33 17.47 -0.22
CA VAL A 88 -0.44 16.57 0.97
C VAL A 88 0.67 15.51 0.98
N PHE A 89 1.00 14.95 -0.18
CA PHE A 89 2.11 14.00 -0.28
C PHE A 89 3.45 14.63 0.12
N ILE A 90 3.74 15.84 -0.38
CA ILE A 90 4.97 16.59 -0.02
C ILE A 90 4.99 16.94 1.47
N GLU A 91 3.91 17.50 2.01
CA GLU A 91 3.89 18.05 3.37
C GLU A 91 3.81 16.97 4.45
N SER A 92 3.07 15.88 4.21
CA SER A 92 2.82 14.87 5.24
C SER A 92 3.54 13.55 4.99
N THR A 93 3.76 13.16 3.73
CA THR A 93 4.37 11.85 3.43
C THR A 93 5.89 11.92 3.32
N LEU A 94 6.45 12.98 2.71
CA LEU A 94 7.92 13.08 2.58
C LEU A 94 8.67 13.14 3.92
N PRO A 95 8.20 13.83 4.98
CA PRO A 95 8.89 13.79 6.28
C PRO A 95 9.04 12.36 6.83
N VAL A 96 8.03 11.51 6.62
CA VAL A 96 8.06 10.09 7.00
C VAL A 96 9.09 9.33 6.16
N VAL A 97 9.14 9.57 4.85
CA VAL A 97 10.15 8.98 3.97
C VAL A 97 11.56 9.38 4.42
N THR A 98 11.80 10.67 4.65
CA THR A 98 13.10 11.18 5.14
C THR A 98 13.49 10.53 6.46
N TYR A 99 12.56 10.40 7.41
CA TYR A 99 12.80 9.74 8.69
C TYR A 99 13.27 8.29 8.54
N TYR A 100 12.67 7.51 7.62
CA TYR A 100 13.08 6.12 7.39
C TYR A 100 14.30 6.00 6.47
N GLU A 101 14.55 7.00 5.62
CA GLU A 101 15.73 7.06 4.75
C GLU A 101 17.01 7.20 5.57
N GLN A 102 17.01 8.09 6.56
CA GLN A 102 18.11 8.25 7.52
C GLN A 102 18.42 6.97 8.32
N ARG A 103 17.49 6.01 8.35
CA ARG A 103 17.63 4.71 9.03
C ARG A 103 17.99 3.57 8.08
N GLY A 104 18.25 3.86 6.81
CA GLY A 104 18.58 2.86 5.77
C GLY A 104 17.43 1.94 5.38
N LYS A 105 16.18 2.28 5.76
CA LYS A 105 14.98 1.45 5.52
C LYS A 105 14.23 1.79 4.24
N VAL A 106 14.62 2.85 3.54
CA VAL A 106 13.99 3.27 2.28
C VAL A 106 14.69 2.62 1.09
N ARG A 107 13.91 2.21 0.11
CA ARG A 107 14.35 1.78 -1.23
C ARG A 107 13.57 2.60 -2.24
N LYS A 108 14.28 3.34 -3.10
CA LYS A 108 13.67 4.23 -4.10
C LYS A 108 13.57 3.50 -5.43
N VAL A 109 12.45 3.69 -6.12
CA VAL A 109 12.19 3.15 -7.46
C VAL A 109 11.75 4.30 -8.36
N ASN A 110 12.28 4.38 -9.58
CA ASN A 110 11.89 5.40 -10.53
C ASN A 110 10.53 5.07 -11.16
N ALA A 111 9.48 5.78 -10.74
CA ALA A 111 8.13 5.58 -11.23
C ALA A 111 7.83 6.15 -12.63
N ALA A 112 8.82 6.79 -13.28
CA ALA A 112 8.68 7.30 -14.66
C ALA A 112 9.01 6.27 -15.75
N LYS A 113 9.45 5.06 -15.35
CA LYS A 113 9.73 3.95 -16.27
C LYS A 113 8.45 3.21 -16.68
N PRO A 114 8.47 2.40 -17.75
CA PRO A 114 7.38 1.47 -18.04
C PRO A 114 7.11 0.51 -16.87
N PRO A 115 5.85 0.06 -16.66
CA PRO A 115 5.47 -0.78 -15.51
C PRO A 115 6.29 -2.06 -15.34
N GLU A 116 6.80 -2.64 -16.42
CA GLU A 116 7.61 -3.86 -16.45
C GLU A 116 9.02 -3.59 -15.92
N GLU A 117 9.64 -2.48 -16.33
CA GLU A 117 10.95 -2.05 -15.85
C GLU A 117 10.88 -1.59 -14.40
N ILE A 118 9.80 -0.90 -13.99
CA ILE A 118 9.53 -0.60 -12.58
C ILE A 118 9.50 -1.89 -11.76
N PHE A 119 8.78 -2.91 -12.26
CA PHE A 119 8.66 -4.16 -11.53
C PHE A 119 10.00 -4.91 -11.46
N LYS A 120 10.84 -4.82 -12.49
CA LYS A 120 12.20 -5.36 -12.48
C LYS A 120 13.05 -4.74 -11.37
N ASP A 121 13.01 -3.41 -11.20
CA ASP A 121 13.69 -2.71 -10.11
C ASP A 121 13.16 -3.20 -8.73
N ILE A 122 11.84 -3.37 -8.61
CA ILE A 122 11.21 -3.89 -7.38
C ILE A 122 11.68 -5.31 -7.09
N LYS A 123 11.76 -6.19 -8.10
CA LYS A 123 12.26 -7.55 -7.91
C LYS A 123 13.68 -7.57 -7.37
N ALA A 124 14.56 -6.69 -7.86
CA ALA A 124 15.92 -6.57 -7.36
C ALA A 124 15.98 -6.12 -5.88
N ILE A 125 15.01 -5.31 -5.43
CA ILE A 125 14.89 -4.95 -4.01
C ILE A 125 14.38 -6.14 -3.19
N PHE A 126 13.36 -6.84 -3.69
CA PHE A 126 12.69 -7.90 -2.96
C PHE A 126 13.48 -9.21 -2.88
N SER A 127 14.42 -9.46 -3.80
CA SER A 127 15.33 -10.61 -3.73
C SER A 127 16.14 -10.64 -2.42
N SER A 128 16.43 -9.47 -1.83
CA SER A 128 17.08 -9.37 -0.52
C SER A 128 16.22 -9.88 0.66
N PHE A 129 14.91 -10.02 0.46
CA PHE A 129 14.00 -10.60 1.45
C PHE A 129 13.83 -12.12 1.31
N GLN A 130 14.26 -12.69 0.18
CA GLN A 130 14.18 -14.13 -0.10
C GLN A 130 15.43 -14.89 0.35
N GLN A 131 16.42 -14.24 0.97
CA GLN A 131 17.53 -14.95 1.59
C GLN A 131 17.05 -15.64 2.87
N VAL A 132 16.73 -16.93 2.69
CA VAL A 132 16.70 -17.97 3.72
C VAL A 132 18.01 -18.74 3.59
#